data_AF-A0A972XAD0-F1
#
_entry.id   AF-A0A972XAD0-F1
#
_cell.length_a   1.000
_cell.length_b   1.000
_cell.length_c   1.000
_cell.angle_alpha   90.00
_cell.angle_beta   90.00
_cell.angle_gamma   90.00
#
_symmetry.space_group_name_H-M   'P 1'
#
loop_
_entity.id
_entity.type
_entity.pdbx_description
1 polymer ?
#
loop_
_entity_poly.entity_id
_entity_poly.type
_entity_poly.pdbx_seq_one_letter_code
_entity_poly.pdbx_strand_id
1 'polypeptide(L)' 'MKKNSWNYRVMYGVIFTLLGMTSLGLHAQPASYPNKPVNLLIPFPPGGPADGIGRLMAVA' A
#
# COMPACT_ATOMS: atom_id res chain seq x y z
N MET A 1 48.11 15.80 -21.42
CA MET A 1 47.26 15.73 -20.21
C MET A 1 46.67 14.34 -20.08
N LYS A 2 47.14 13.53 -19.12
CA LYS A 2 46.72 12.13 -18.94
C LYS A 2 45.37 12.14 -18.20
N LYS A 3 44.25 11.97 -18.92
CA LYS A 3 42.91 11.88 -18.31
C LYS A 3 42.87 10.67 -17.39
N ASN A 4 42.56 10.88 -16.11
CA ASN A 4 42.53 9.85 -15.07
C ASN A 4 41.23 9.04 -15.17
N SER A 5 41.27 8.00 -16.01
CA SER A 5 40.17 7.04 -16.22
C SER A 5 39.63 6.40 -14.93
N TRP A 6 40.43 6.36 -13.86
CA TRP A 6 40.04 5.93 -12.53
C TRP A 6 38.89 6.76 -11.93
N ASN A 7 38.88 8.07 -12.15
CA ASN A 7 37.89 8.98 -11.58
C ASN A 7 36.51 8.79 -12.21
N TYR A 8 36.46 8.52 -13.52
CA TYR A 8 35.21 8.28 -14.23
C TYR A 8 34.55 6.97 -13.79
N ARG A 9 35.34 5.93 -13.50
CA ARG A 9 34.83 4.64 -13.00
C ARG A 9 34.20 4.79 -11.62
N VAL A 10 34.85 5.55 -10.73
CA VAL A 10 34.31 5.87 -9.41
C VAL A 10 33.06 6.74 -9.52
N MET A 11 33.06 7.73 -10.42
CA MET A 11 31.92 8.60 -10.67
C MET A 11 30.68 7.83 -11.18
N TYR A 12 30.85 6.90 -12.12
CA TYR A 12 29.75 6.04 -12.58
C TYR A 12 29.23 5.11 -11.48
N GLY A 13 30.11 4.57 -10.63
CA GLY A 13 29.71 3.77 -9.48
C GLY A 13 28.84 4.56 -8.49
N VAL A 14 29.24 5.78 -8.15
CA VAL A 14 28.48 6.67 -7.26
C VAL A 14 27.11 7.02 -7.85
N ILE A 15 27.05 7.34 -9.14
CA ILE A 15 25.77 7.64 -9.83
C ILE A 15 24.84 6.43 -9.81
N PHE A 16 25.36 5.22 -10.04
CA PHE A 16 24.56 3.98 -10.01
C PHE A 16 24.00 3.69 -8.61
N THR A 17 24.81 3.86 -7.56
CA THR A 17 24.36 3.68 -6.17
C THR A 17 23.31 4.71 -5.77
N LEU A 18 23.49 5.99 -6.15
CA LEU A 18 22.51 7.05 -5.88
C LEU A 18 21.17 6.80 -6.59
N LEU A 19 21.20 6.29 -7.82
CA LEU A 19 19.99 5.91 -8.55
C LEU A 19 19.31 4.66 -7.97
N GLY A 20 20.06 3.71 -7.42
CA GLY A 20 19.48 2.53 -6.76
C GLY A 20 18.73 2.87 -5.46
N MET A 21 19.21 3.86 -4.70
CA MET A 21 18.62 4.28 -3.43
C MET A 21 17.25 4.95 -3.56
N THR A 22 16.89 5.49 -4.73
CA THR A 22 15.57 6.12 -4.94
C THR A 22 14.43 5.11 -5.06
N SER A 23 14.73 3.80 -5.21
CA SER A 23 13.72 2.73 -5.34
C SER A 23 13.05 2.33 -4.02
N LEU A 24 13.56 2.77 -2.87
CA LEU A 24 13.05 2.40 -1.54
C LEU A 24 11.66 2.99 -1.21
N GLY A 25 11.13 3.88 -2.05
CA GLY A 25 9.81 4.50 -1.88
C GLY A 25 8.63 3.70 -2.45
N LEU A 26 8.86 2.58 -3.15
CA LEU A 26 7.79 1.77 -3.75
C LEU A 26 7.18 0.78 -2.75
N HIS A 27 6.83 1.27 -1.55
CA HIS A 27 6.02 0.48 -0.63
C HIS A 27 4.55 0.62 -1.03
N ALA A 28 3.91 -0.54 -1.30
CA ALA A 28 2.45 -0.61 -1.42
C ALA A 28 1.85 0.00 -0.15
N GLN A 29 1.09 1.09 -0.31
CA GLN A 29 0.47 1.78 0.82
C GLN A 29 -0.48 0.78 1.50
N PRO A 30 -0.37 0.57 2.83
CA PRO A 30 -1.34 -0.26 3.53
C PRO A 30 -2.70 0.41 3.35
N ALA A 31 -3.60 -0.24 2.61
CA ALA A 31 -4.97 0.22 2.52
C ALA A 31 -5.58 0.10 3.92
N SER A 32 -5.88 1.22 4.57
CA SER A 32 -6.57 1.19 5.86
C SER A 32 -7.85 0.41 5.71
N TYR A 33 -8.03 -0.58 6.58
CA TYR A 33 -9.28 -1.30 6.65
C TYR A 33 -10.40 -0.32 7.05
N PRO A 34 -11.59 -0.41 6.42
CA PRO A 34 -12.00 -1.34 5.37
C PRO A 34 -11.62 -0.85 3.95
N ASN A 35 -11.05 -1.74 3.15
CA ASN A 35 -10.75 -1.50 1.73
C ASN A 35 -11.82 -2.04 0.78
N LYS A 36 -12.88 -2.66 1.32
CA LYS A 36 -14.04 -3.20 0.61
C LYS A 36 -15.24 -3.28 1.56
N PRO A 37 -16.49 -3.36 1.04
CA PRO A 37 -17.67 -3.57 1.87
C PRO A 37 -17.53 -4.78 2.80
N VAL A 38 -18.00 -4.64 4.04
CA VAL A 38 -17.93 -5.68 5.07
C VAL A 38 -19.26 -6.44 5.11
N ASN A 39 -19.18 -7.77 5.12
CA ASN A 39 -20.36 -8.63 5.22
C ASN A 39 -20.71 -8.85 6.69
N LEU A 40 -21.86 -8.35 7.13
CA LEU A 40 -22.41 -8.60 8.46
C LEU A 40 -23.30 -9.85 8.43
N LEU A 41 -22.89 -10.94 9.09
CA LEU A 41 -23.67 -12.17 9.19
C LEU A 41 -24.69 -12.09 10.32
N ILE A 42 -25.97 -12.26 9.98
CA ILE A 42 -27.07 -12.31 10.94
C ILE A 42 -27.64 -13.74 10.88
N PRO A 43 -27.47 -14.57 11.93
CA PRO A 43 -27.87 -15.98 11.92
C PRO A 43 -29.38 -16.16 12.19
N PHE A 44 -30.21 -15.28 11.62
CA PHE A 44 -31.65 -15.27 11.79
C PHE A 44 -32.33 -15.03 10.44
N PRO A 45 -33.60 -15.44 10.29
CA PRO A 45 -34.37 -15.17 9.08
C PRO A 45 -34.47 -13.66 8.78
N PRO A 46 -34.58 -13.28 7.49
CA PRO A 46 -34.77 -11.89 7.09
C PRO A 46 -36.11 -11.34 7.61
N GLY A 47 -36.16 -10.05 7.95
CA GLY A 47 -37.36 -9.40 8.49
C GLY A 47 -37.56 -9.53 10.02
N GLY A 48 -36.69 -10.27 10.71
CA GLY A 48 -36.66 -10.30 12.18
C GLY A 48 -36.03 -9.04 12.80
N PRO A 49 -36.14 -8.85 14.13
CA PRO A 49 -35.57 -7.69 14.82
C PRO A 49 -34.05 -7.58 14.62
N ALA A 50 -33.34 -8.72 14.55
CA ALA A 50 -31.90 -8.76 14.29
C ALA A 50 -31.54 -8.29 12.87
N ASP A 51 -32.33 -8.64 11.84
CA ASP A 51 -32.16 -8.15 10.48
C ASP A 51 -32.46 -6.64 10.39
N GLY A 52 -33.51 -6.17 11.08
CA GLY A 52 -33.84 -4.75 11.18
C GLY A 52 -32.71 -3.92 11.79
N ILE A 53 -32.16 -4.35 12.94
CA ILE A 53 -31.02 -3.69 13.59
C ILE A 53 -29.78 -3.74 12.68
N GLY A 54 -29.50 -4.89 12.06
CA GLY A 54 -28.39 -5.05 11.13
C GLY A 54 -28.44 -4.05 9.96
N ARG A 55 -29.63 -3.80 9.40
CA ARG A 55 -29.85 -2.80 8.34
C ARG A 55 -29.66 -1.37 8.82
N LEU A 56 -30.11 -1.05 10.04
CA LEU A 56 -29.89 0.26 10.65
C LEU A 56 -28.40 0.53 10.88
N MET A 57 -27.65 -0.48 11.36
CA MET A 57 -26.20 -0.36 11.56
C MET A 57 -25.43 -0.24 10.24
N ALA A 58 -25.93 -0.82 9.14
CA ALA A 58 -25.26 -0.73 7.84
C ALA A 58 -25.35 0.66 7.18
N VAL A 59 -26.30 1.49 7.62
CA VAL A 59 -26.47 2.87 7.14
C VAL A 59 -25.70 3.89 8.01
N ALA A 60 -25.38 3.51 9.25
CA ALA A 60 -24.60 4.33 10.18
C ALA A 60 -23.10 4.30 9.84
#